data_AF-A0A1Q3UXG9-F1
#
_entry.id   AF-A0A1Q3UXG9-F1
#
_cell.length_a   1.000
_cell.length_b   1.000
_cell.length_c   1.000
_cell.angle_alpha   90.00
_cell.angle_beta   90.00
_cell.angle_gamma   90.00
#
_symmetry.space_group_name_H-M   'P 1'
#
loop_
_entity.id
_entity.type
_entity.pdbx_description
1 polymer ?
#
loop_
_entity_poly.entity_id
_entity_poly.type
_entity_poly.pdbx_seq_one_letter_code
_entity_poly.pdbx_strand_id
1 'polypeptide(L)'
;MTITTGDSLPDTKLVKVTEGGPEQVSAADYFKGRKVALFSVPGAFTPTCSAKHLPGFVEKAAELKAKGIDEIVCTAVNDAFVMGAWAKNAGATDSVTMLADGNGDFAEAVGLTMDGKAFGM
;
A
#
# COMPACT_ATOMS: atom_id res chain seq x y z
N MET A 1 11.37 -13.54 7.40
CA MET A 1 10.42 -14.68 7.52
C MET A 1 9.08 -14.18 7.03
N THR A 2 8.36 -14.95 6.22
CA THR A 2 7.04 -14.52 5.75
C THR A 2 6.08 -14.48 6.95
N ILE A 3 5.36 -13.38 7.11
CA ILE A 3 4.37 -13.25 8.19
C ILE A 3 3.24 -14.26 8.03
N THR A 4 2.61 -14.62 9.14
CA THR A 4 1.48 -15.54 9.21
C THR A 4 0.33 -14.95 10.02
N THR A 5 -0.84 -15.59 9.97
CA THR A 5 -2.00 -15.14 10.76
C THR A 5 -1.69 -15.19 12.25
N GLY A 6 -1.89 -14.07 12.93
CA GLY A 6 -1.60 -13.91 14.36
C GLY A 6 -0.32 -13.15 14.65
N ASP A 7 0.57 -12.99 13.66
CA ASP A 7 1.77 -12.18 13.80
C ASP A 7 1.46 -10.69 13.82
N SER A 8 2.25 -9.95 14.58
CA SER A 8 2.28 -8.48 14.49
C SER A 8 3.03 -8.06 13.22
N LEU A 9 2.59 -6.98 12.58
CA LEU A 9 3.35 -6.37 11.49
C LEU A 9 4.70 -5.85 12.01
N PRO A 10 5.77 -5.98 11.21
CA PRO A 10 7.09 -5.48 11.57
C PRO A 10 7.07 -3.94 11.69
N ASP A 11 7.87 -3.40 12.61
CA ASP A 11 8.07 -1.96 12.72
C ASP A 11 9.09 -1.49 11.68
N THR A 12 8.61 -1.17 10.48
CA THR A 12 9.40 -0.55 9.41
C THR A 12 8.93 0.87 9.15
N LYS A 13 9.74 1.65 8.43
CA LYS A 13 9.37 3.00 7.98
C LYS A 13 8.68 2.92 6.62
N LEU A 14 7.52 3.52 6.52
CA LEU A 14 6.80 3.75 5.28
C LEU A 14 6.63 5.25 5.07
N VAL A 15 6.33 5.68 3.84
CA VAL A 15 6.07 7.08 3.53
C VAL A 15 4.64 7.24 3.06
N LYS A 16 3.82 7.88 3.89
CA LYS A 16 2.43 8.21 3.58
C LYS A 16 2.38 9.37 2.59
N VAL A 17 1.58 9.20 1.55
CA VAL A 17 1.25 10.29 0.63
C VAL A 17 0.20 11.18 1.27
N THR A 18 0.48 12.49 1.39
CA THR A 18 -0.47 13.49 1.90
C THR A 18 -0.54 14.71 0.96
N GLU A 19 -1.54 15.57 1.14
CA GLU A 19 -1.65 16.82 0.38
C GLU A 19 -0.49 17.79 0.66
N GLY A 20 0.05 17.77 1.88
CA GLY A 20 1.21 18.59 2.29
C GLY A 20 2.56 18.02 1.85
N GLY A 21 2.56 16.87 1.18
CA GLY A 21 3.76 16.14 0.75
C GLY A 21 3.95 14.80 1.49
N PRO A 22 5.06 14.11 1.23
CA PRO A 22 5.34 12.82 1.84
C PRO A 22 5.59 12.92 3.35
N GLU A 23 4.94 12.06 4.14
CA GLU A 23 5.09 11.99 5.60
C GLU A 23 5.62 10.61 6.02
N GLN A 24 6.70 10.56 6.80
CA GLN A 24 7.23 9.28 7.27
C GLN A 24 6.40 8.74 8.44
N VAL A 25 6.04 7.46 8.38
CA VAL A 25 5.26 6.76 9.42
C VAL A 25 5.94 5.45 9.83
N SER A 26 5.78 5.04 11.08
CA SER A 26 6.06 3.68 11.53
C SER A 26 4.90 2.78 11.15
N ALA A 27 5.16 1.62 10.56
CA ALA A 27 4.13 0.63 10.27
C ALA A 27 3.43 0.15 11.56
N ALA A 28 4.21 -0.15 12.60
CA ALA A 28 3.67 -0.62 13.88
C ALA A 28 2.70 0.39 14.49
N ASP A 29 3.06 1.68 14.50
CA ASP A 29 2.17 2.74 15.02
C ASP A 29 1.00 3.02 14.08
N TYR A 30 1.24 3.03 12.76
CA TYR A 30 0.21 3.32 11.77
C TYR A 30 -0.96 2.33 11.81
N PHE A 31 -0.65 1.03 11.94
CA PHE A 31 -1.66 -0.03 11.93
C PHE A 31 -2.22 -0.36 13.32
N LYS A 32 -1.65 0.17 14.41
CA LYS A 32 -2.02 -0.18 15.78
C LYS A 32 -3.49 0.09 16.09
N GLY A 33 -4.20 -0.92 16.58
CA GLY A 33 -5.57 -0.80 17.07
C GLY A 33 -6.61 -0.54 15.97
N ARG A 34 -6.24 -0.71 14.70
CA ARG A 34 -7.09 -0.43 13.54
C ARG A 34 -7.32 -1.70 12.73
N LYS A 35 -8.47 -1.79 12.08
CA LYS A 35 -8.79 -2.85 11.12
C LYS A 35 -8.56 -2.31 9.70
N VAL A 36 -7.40 -2.62 9.14
CA VAL A 36 -6.96 -2.09 7.83
C VAL A 36 -6.98 -3.18 6.76
N ALA A 37 -7.55 -2.86 5.60
CA ALA A 37 -7.40 -3.67 4.39
C ALA A 37 -6.13 -3.22 3.66
N LEU A 38 -5.01 -3.87 3.95
CA LEU A 38 -3.72 -3.62 3.29
C LEU A 38 -3.56 -4.53 2.08
N PHE A 39 -3.21 -3.94 0.93
CA PHE A 39 -2.76 -4.69 -0.24
C PHE A 39 -1.45 -4.11 -0.78
N SER A 40 -0.65 -4.97 -1.39
CA SER A 40 0.61 -4.61 -2.03
C SER A 40 0.57 -4.93 -3.52
N VAL A 41 1.28 -4.14 -4.32
CA VAL A 41 1.44 -4.35 -5.76
C VAL A 41 2.92 -4.32 -6.14
N PRO A 42 3.32 -5.01 -7.24
CA PRO A 42 4.69 -4.93 -7.73
C PRO A 42 5.16 -3.51 -8.05
N GLY A 43 4.27 -2.66 -8.58
CA GLY A 43 4.59 -1.26 -8.85
C GLY A 43 3.42 -0.46 -9.42
N ALA A 44 3.46 0.85 -9.15
CA ALA A 44 2.58 1.84 -9.74
C ALA A 44 2.66 1.83 -11.28
N PHE A 45 1.57 2.18 -11.95
CA PHE A 45 1.45 2.22 -13.42
C PHE A 45 1.69 0.90 -14.17
N THR A 46 1.91 -0.22 -13.47
CA THR A 46 1.97 -1.55 -14.12
C THR A 46 0.58 -2.03 -14.55
N PRO A 47 0.45 -2.89 -15.59
CA PRO A 47 -0.82 -3.12 -16.28
C PRO A 47 -1.96 -3.62 -15.39
N THR A 48 -1.80 -4.77 -14.72
CA THR A 48 -2.85 -5.36 -13.89
C THR A 48 -3.15 -4.52 -12.65
N CYS A 49 -2.12 -3.91 -12.07
CA CYS A 49 -2.24 -3.09 -10.87
C CYS A 49 -3.09 -1.85 -11.14
N SER A 50 -2.90 -1.22 -12.30
CA SER A 50 -3.60 0.00 -12.69
C SER A 50 -4.96 -0.25 -13.35
N ALA A 51 -5.13 -1.38 -14.04
CA ALA A 51 -6.38 -1.68 -14.74
C ALA A 51 -7.42 -2.39 -13.86
N LYS A 52 -6.99 -3.11 -12.82
CA LYS A 52 -7.90 -3.97 -12.03
C LYS A 52 -7.67 -3.92 -10.52
N HIS A 53 -6.42 -4.03 -10.07
CA HIS A 53 -6.15 -4.24 -8.64
C HIS A 53 -6.53 -3.03 -7.78
N LEU A 54 -5.90 -1.87 -8.03
CA LEU A 54 -6.24 -0.64 -7.32
C LEU A 54 -7.69 -0.19 -7.59
N PRO A 55 -8.18 -0.11 -8.85
CA PRO A 55 -9.56 0.26 -9.12
C PRO A 55 -10.59 -0.62 -8.42
N GLY A 56 -10.35 -1.93 -8.32
CA GLY A 56 -11.26 -2.84 -7.61
C GLY A 56 -11.43 -2.48 -6.13
N PHE A 57 -10.36 -2.03 -5.46
CA PHE A 57 -10.46 -1.54 -4.08
C PHE A 57 -11.21 -0.20 -3.98
N VAL A 58 -11.02 0.70 -4.96
CA VAL A 58 -11.77 1.97 -5.05
C VAL A 58 -13.27 1.70 -5.20
N GLU A 59 -13.66 0.84 -6.14
CA GLU A 59 -15.06 0.45 -6.39
C GLU A 59 -15.71 -0.21 -5.17
N LYS A 60 -14.93 -0.98 -4.40
CA LYS A 60 -15.39 -1.71 -3.22
C LYS A 60 -15.20 -0.97 -1.91
N ALA A 61 -14.74 0.29 -1.93
CA ALA A 61 -14.38 1.00 -0.73
C ALA A 61 -15.54 1.15 0.27
N ALA A 62 -16.74 1.47 -0.23
CA ALA A 62 -17.93 1.59 0.61
C ALA A 62 -18.34 0.25 1.23
N GLU A 63 -18.25 -0.85 0.48
CA GLU A 63 -18.58 -2.20 0.95
C GLU A 63 -17.60 -2.65 2.05
N LEU A 64 -16.31 -2.39 1.87
CA LEU A 64 -15.27 -2.69 2.87
C LEU A 64 -15.48 -1.87 4.15
N LYS A 65 -15.75 -0.57 4.03
CA LYS A 65 -16.08 0.30 5.18
C LYS A 65 -17.31 -0.21 5.93
N ALA A 66 -18.36 -0.63 5.22
CA ALA A 66 -19.56 -1.21 5.83
C ALA A 66 -19.29 -2.52 6.59
N LYS A 67 -18.20 -3.24 6.28
CA LYS A 67 -17.72 -4.44 7.00
C LYS A 67 -16.78 -4.10 8.19
N GLY A 68 -16.73 -2.82 8.56
CA GLY A 68 -15.94 -2.31 9.68
C GLY A 68 -14.44 -2.17 9.36
N ILE A 69 -14.05 -2.09 8.09
CA ILE A 69 -12.68 -1.71 7.72
C ILE A 69 -12.53 -0.20 7.93
N ASP A 70 -11.57 0.19 8.77
CA ASP A 70 -11.30 1.60 9.07
C ASP A 70 -10.65 2.31 7.88
N GLU A 71 -9.74 1.62 7.19
CA GLU A 71 -9.00 2.17 6.07
C GLU A 71 -8.57 1.10 5.06
N ILE A 72 -8.45 1.50 3.80
CA ILE A 72 -7.88 0.70 2.73
C ILE A 72 -6.53 1.32 2.38
N VAL A 73 -5.48 0.50 2.37
CA VAL A 73 -4.11 0.94 2.16
C VAL A 73 -3.48 0.16 1.02
N CYS A 74 -2.86 0.88 0.09
CA CYS A 74 -2.02 0.32 -0.95
C CYS A 74 -0.55 0.63 -0.65
N THR A 75 0.32 -0.38 -0.79
CA THR A 75 1.78 -0.19 -0.74
C THR A 75 2.48 -0.75 -1.97
N ALA A 76 3.63 -0.17 -2.31
CA ALA A 76 4.52 -0.61 -3.38
C ALA A 76 5.92 -0.04 -3.13
N VAL A 77 6.93 -0.60 -3.81
CA VAL A 77 8.33 -0.16 -3.70
C VAL A 77 8.65 1.12 -4.47
N ASN A 78 7.65 1.75 -5.08
CA ASN A 78 7.81 3.08 -5.66
C ASN A 78 7.90 4.15 -4.56
N ASP A 79 8.57 5.26 -4.85
CA ASP A 79 8.60 6.42 -3.96
C ASP A 79 7.21 7.09 -3.82
N ALA A 80 7.07 7.92 -2.79
CA ALA A 80 5.82 8.56 -2.44
C ALA A 80 5.28 9.52 -3.52
N PHE A 81 6.15 10.11 -4.34
CA PHE A 81 5.73 11.02 -5.40
C PHE A 81 5.08 10.23 -6.54
N VAL A 82 5.70 9.11 -6.95
CA VAL A 82 5.12 8.18 -7.93
C VAL A 82 3.81 7.59 -7.42
N MET A 83 3.78 7.12 -6.17
CA MET A 83 2.55 6.59 -5.56
C MET A 83 1.43 7.62 -5.51
N GLY A 84 1.74 8.88 -5.19
CA GLY A 84 0.76 9.97 -5.17
C GLY A 84 0.25 10.36 -6.55
N ALA A 85 1.12 10.41 -7.55
CA ALA A 85 0.72 10.64 -8.94
C ALA A 85 -0.19 9.52 -9.46
N TRP A 86 0.14 8.27 -9.14
CA TRP A 86 -0.66 7.11 -9.52
C TRP A 86 -2.04 7.11 -8.85
N ALA A 87 -2.12 7.43 -7.56
CA ALA A 87 -3.40 7.55 -6.85
C ALA A 87 -4.34 8.55 -7.51
N LYS A 88 -3.82 9.74 -7.87
CA LYS A 88 -4.57 10.78 -8.57
C LYS A 88 -5.06 10.29 -9.93
N ASN A 89 -4.17 9.67 -10.70
CA ASN A 89 -4.51 9.11 -12.02
C ASN A 89 -5.59 8.02 -11.93
N ALA A 90 -5.58 7.21 -10.87
CA ALA A 90 -6.53 6.13 -10.66
C ALA A 90 -7.84 6.56 -9.97
N GLY A 91 -8.00 7.84 -9.58
CA GLY A 91 -9.15 8.31 -8.81
C GLY A 91 -9.23 7.70 -7.40
N ALA A 92 -8.09 7.34 -6.82
CA ALA A 92 -8.02 6.59 -5.56
C ALA A 92 -7.88 7.48 -4.31
N THR A 93 -7.58 8.79 -4.48
CA THR A 93 -7.17 9.71 -3.40
C THR A 93 -8.14 9.76 -2.20
N ASP A 94 -9.44 9.60 -2.44
CA ASP A 94 -10.47 9.69 -1.38
C ASP A 94 -10.82 8.34 -0.73
N SER A 95 -10.36 7.24 -1.31
CA SER A 95 -10.79 5.88 -0.95
C SER A 95 -9.67 4.96 -0.50
N VAL A 96 -8.45 5.20 -0.97
CA VAL A 96 -7.27 4.37 -0.69
C VAL A 96 -6.10 5.27 -0.28
N THR A 97 -5.52 4.99 0.88
CA THR A 97 -4.29 5.65 1.32
C THR A 97 -3.08 4.94 0.70
N MET A 98 -2.14 5.72 0.18
CA MET A 98 -0.89 5.22 -0.37
C MET A 98 0.22 5.29 0.67
N LEU A 99 0.84 4.15 0.96
CA LEU A 99 2.06 4.05 1.74
C LEU A 99 3.20 3.55 0.85
N ALA A 100 4.12 4.44 0.50
CA ALA A 100 5.31 4.08 -0.26
C ALA A 100 6.31 3.32 0.62
N ASP A 101 6.77 2.17 0.12
CA ASP A 101 7.84 1.35 0.68
C ASP A 101 9.08 1.51 -0.20
N GLY A 102 9.54 2.75 -0.41
CA GLY A 102 10.54 3.06 -1.43
C GLY A 102 11.87 2.31 -1.32
N ASN A 103 12.20 1.78 -0.13
CA ASN A 103 13.39 0.95 0.10
C ASN A 103 13.10 -0.56 0.02
N GLY A 104 11.83 -0.98 0.02
CA GLY A 104 11.43 -2.38 0.12
C GLY A 104 11.55 -2.97 1.52
N ASP A 105 11.83 -2.14 2.55
CA ASP A 105 12.07 -2.59 3.92
C ASP A 105 10.84 -3.31 4.49
N PHE A 106 9.63 -2.80 4.23
CA PHE A 106 8.41 -3.47 4.67
C PHE A 106 8.21 -4.79 3.93
N ALA A 107 8.33 -4.79 2.59
CA ALA A 107 8.17 -5.98 1.76
C ALA A 107 9.15 -7.10 2.16
N GLU A 108 10.41 -6.76 2.46
CA GLU A 108 11.43 -7.71 2.93
C GLU A 108 11.09 -8.24 4.32
N ALA A 109 10.73 -7.35 5.26
CA ALA A 109 10.43 -7.73 6.63
C ALA A 109 9.22 -8.68 6.72
N VAL A 110 8.23 -8.50 5.84
CA VAL A 110 7.06 -9.41 5.76
C VAL A 110 7.29 -10.62 4.85
N GLY A 111 8.47 -10.76 4.25
CA GLY A 111 8.85 -11.88 3.39
C GLY A 111 8.02 -11.98 2.10
N LEU A 112 7.66 -10.83 1.51
CA LEU A 112 6.88 -10.72 0.26
C LEU A 112 7.67 -10.05 -0.88
N THR A 113 9.00 -10.09 -0.82
CA THR A 113 9.86 -9.67 -1.94
C THR A 113 9.77 -10.67 -3.10
N MET A 114 9.93 -10.16 -4.32
CA MET A 114 10.00 -10.97 -5.53
C MET A 114 11.04 -10.41 -6.51
N ASP A 115 11.65 -11.27 -7.32
CA ASP A 115 12.53 -10.84 -8.41
C ASP A 115 11.68 -10.37 -9.60
N GLY A 116 11.79 -9.07 -9.90
CA GLY A 116 11.09 -8.39 -10.99
C GLY A 116 11.89 -8.26 -12.29
N LYS A 117 13.15 -8.71 -12.35
CA LYS A 117 14.09 -8.42 -13.45
C LYS A 117 13.56 -8.78 -14.84
N ALA A 118 12.87 -9.93 -14.96
CA ALA A 118 12.30 -10.38 -16.23
C ALA A 118 11.23 -9.43 -16.79
N PHE A 119 10.69 -8.55 -15.95
CA PHE A 119 9.67 -7.54 -16.28
C PHE A 119 10.24 -6.12 -16.36
N GLY A 120 11.56 -5.95 -16.15
CA GLY A 120 12.22 -4.63 -16.14
C GLY A 120 11.93 -3.81 -14.89
N MET A 121 11.73 -4.48 -13.75
CA MET A 121 11.51 -3.87 -12.42
C MET A 121 12.68 -4.14 -11.49
#